data_AF-A0A1V4WDE6-F1
#
_entry.id   AF-A0A1V4WDE6-F1
#
_cell.length_a   1.000
_cell.length_b   1.000
_cell.length_c   1.000
_cell.angle_alpha   90.00
_cell.angle_beta   90.00
_cell.angle_gamma   90.00
#
_symmetry.space_group_name_H-M   'P 1'
#
loop_
_entity.id
_entity.type
_entity.pdbx_description
1 polymer ?
#
loop_
_entity_poly.entity_id
_entity_poly.type
_entity_poly.pdbx_seq_one_letter_code
_entity_poly.pdbx_strand_id
1 'polypeptide(L)'
;MATLTIRFPDVLKDKMKACADEMGLSLNSLVLVATDAYLRGRTSEKVDDVKESLKPESSPPVAAKKPERPIPKVGRNDPCPCGSGKKYKKCHGA
;
A
#
# COMPACT_ATOMS: atom_id res chain seq x y z
N MET A 1 5.29 -17.60 0.23
CA MET A 1 5.74 -16.29 -0.27
C MET A 1 4.80 -15.23 0.29
N ALA A 2 5.33 -14.24 1.02
CA ALA A 2 4.51 -13.13 1.51
C ALA A 2 4.33 -12.11 0.39
N THR A 3 3.10 -11.70 0.11
CA THR A 3 2.79 -10.67 -0.90
C THR A 3 2.65 -9.33 -0.20
N LEU A 4 3.52 -8.37 -0.53
CA LEU A 4 3.48 -7.01 0.00
C LEU A 4 2.91 -6.08 -1.07
N THR A 5 1.86 -5.31 -0.75
CA THR A 5 1.30 -4.29 -1.65
C THR A 5 1.65 -2.91 -1.14
N ILE A 6 2.53 -2.21 -1.84
CA ILE A 6 2.91 -0.82 -1.54
C ILE A 6 2.31 0.09 -2.60
N ARG A 7 1.67 1.18 -2.19
CA ARG A 7 1.24 2.24 -3.09
C ARG A 7 2.33 3.31 -3.16
N PHE A 8 2.79 3.59 -4.38
CA PHE A 8 3.72 4.66 -4.66
C PHE A 8 2.98 5.85 -5.29
N PRO A 9 3.38 7.09 -5.00
CA PRO A 9 2.97 8.25 -5.79
C PRO A 9 3.30 8.04 -7.27
N ASP A 10 2.45 8.51 -8.18
CA ASP A 10 2.59 8.25 -9.63
C ASP A 10 3.95 8.73 -10.16
N VAL A 11 4.37 9.95 -9.77
CA VAL A 11 5.67 10.53 -10.13
C VAL A 11 6.85 9.62 -9.74
N LEU A 12 6.75 8.95 -8.59
CA LEU A 12 7.81 8.06 -8.12
C LEU A 12 7.78 6.72 -8.87
N LYS A 13 6.57 6.21 -9.14
CA LYS A 13 6.38 4.97 -9.88
C LYS A 13 6.91 5.07 -11.30
N ASP A 14 6.71 6.20 -11.98
CA ASP A 14 7.23 6.44 -13.33
C ASP A 14 8.76 6.46 -13.36
N LYS A 15 9.38 7.12 -12.38
CA LYS A 15 10.85 7.14 -12.23
C LYS A 15 11.42 5.74 -11.98
N MET A 16 10.80 4.98 -11.07
CA MET A 16 11.24 3.60 -10.80
C MET A 16 11.05 2.71 -12.01
N LYS A 17 9.98 2.90 -12.79
CA LYS A 17 9.74 2.14 -14.01
C LYS A 17 10.79 2.44 -15.08
N ALA A 18 11.07 3.72 -15.34
CA ALA A 18 12.12 4.12 -16.29
C ALA A 18 13.49 3.55 -15.89
N CYS A 19 13.84 3.63 -14.60
CA CYS A 19 15.08 3.06 -14.07
C CYS A 19 15.12 1.52 -14.21
N ALA A 20 13.98 0.84 -14.03
CA ALA A 20 13.88 -0.60 -14.23
C ALA A 20 14.07 -0.98 -15.71
N ASP A 21 13.45 -0.22 -16.63
CA ASP A 21 13.56 -0.43 -18.08
C ASP A 21 15.02 -0.22 -18.56
N GLU A 22 15.72 0.78 -18.04
CA GLU A 22 17.16 1.02 -18.32
C GLU A 22 18.05 -0.14 -17.87
N MET A 23 17.73 -0.78 -16.74
CA MET A 23 18.46 -1.95 -16.24
C MET A 23 17.97 -3.28 -16.82
N GLY A 24 16.94 -3.27 -17.68
CA GLY A 24 16.31 -4.49 -18.21
C GLY A 24 15.66 -5.36 -17.13
N LEU A 25 15.22 -4.74 -16.03
CA LEU A 25 14.62 -5.41 -14.87
C LEU A 25 13.11 -5.18 -14.79
N SER A 26 12.39 -6.10 -14.15
CA SER A 26 11.02 -5.82 -13.71
C SER A 26 11.02 -4.88 -12.52
N LEU A 27 9.94 -4.10 -12.33
CA LEU A 27 9.80 -3.21 -11.16
C LEU A 27 9.97 -3.95 -9.83
N ASN A 28 9.46 -5.18 -9.73
CA ASN A 28 9.60 -6.00 -8.53
C ASN A 28 11.06 -6.43 -8.30
N SER A 29 11.76 -6.81 -9.37
CA SER A 29 13.20 -7.15 -9.32
C SER A 29 14.02 -5.94 -8.89
N LEU A 30 13.71 -4.75 -9.41
CA LEU A 30 14.35 -3.50 -9.01
C LEU A 30 14.15 -3.22 -7.51
N VAL A 31 12.93 -3.35 -7.00
CA VAL A 31 12.64 -3.13 -5.58
C VAL A 31 13.41 -4.09 -4.69
N LEU A 32 13.52 -5.37 -5.08
CA LEU A 32 14.29 -6.37 -4.33
C LEU A 32 15.80 -6.06 -4.33
N VAL A 33 16.37 -5.74 -5.50
CA VAL A 33 17.80 -5.38 -5.63
C VAL A 33 18.12 -4.10 -4.86
N ALA A 34 17.28 -3.08 -4.97
CA ALA A 34 17.44 -1.84 -4.23
C ALA A 34 17.35 -2.05 -2.71
N THR A 35 16.43 -2.91 -2.26
CA THR A 35 16.30 -3.25 -0.84
C THR A 35 17.52 -4.01 -0.33
N ASP A 36 18.01 -4.99 -1.07
CA ASP A 36 19.23 -5.74 -0.72
C ASP A 36 20.46 -4.82 -0.70
N ALA A 37 20.65 -3.96 -1.70
CA ALA A 37 21.74 -2.98 -1.73
C ALA A 37 21.66 -1.99 -0.55
N TYR A 38 20.45 -1.52 -0.23
CA TYR A 38 20.22 -0.64 0.92
C TYR A 38 20.53 -1.33 2.25
N LEU A 39 20.19 -2.61 2.39
CA LEU A 39 20.49 -3.40 3.60
C LEU A 39 21.97 -3.77 3.70
N ARG A 40 22.63 -4.12 2.58
CA ARG A 40 24.08 -4.38 2.52
C ARG A 40 24.90 -3.13 2.76
N GLY A 41 24.44 -1.97 2.32
CA GLY A 41 25.02 -0.67 2.66
C GLY A 41 24.74 -0.24 4.11
N ARG A 42 23.89 -0.97 4.85
CA ARG A 42 23.51 -0.71 6.24
C ARG A 42 24.01 -1.81 7.20
N THR A 43 25.04 -2.57 6.81
CA THR A 43 25.63 -3.59 7.70
C THR A 43 26.06 -2.97 9.02
N SER A 44 25.36 -3.38 10.09
CA SER A 44 25.62 -3.31 11.53
C SER A 44 25.96 -1.97 12.21
N GLU A 45 26.55 -0.96 11.57
CA GLU A 45 27.10 0.20 12.30
C GLU A 45 26.10 1.36 12.51
N LYS A 46 24.89 1.30 11.94
CA LYS A 46 23.98 2.47 11.94
C LYS A 46 22.50 2.16 12.16
N VAL A 47 22.20 1.03 12.79
CA VAL A 47 20.83 0.64 13.14
C VAL A 47 20.34 1.25 14.45
N ASP A 48 21.24 1.74 15.31
CA ASP A 48 20.89 2.38 16.57
C ASP A 48 20.51 3.87 16.41
N ASP A 49 21.11 4.60 15.46
CA ASP A 49 20.83 6.05 15.28
C ASP A 49 19.50 6.36 14.57
N VAL A 50 18.97 5.45 13.75
CA VAL A 50 17.71 5.69 13.02
C VAL A 50 16.48 5.55 13.92
N LYS A 51 16.63 4.94 15.10
CA LYS A 51 15.56 4.87 16.11
C LYS A 51 15.23 6.24 16.72
N GLU A 52 16.18 7.19 16.71
CA GLU A 52 16.00 8.53 17.28
C GLU A 52 15.39 9.54 16.29
N SER A 53 15.58 9.36 14.98
CA SER A 53 15.11 10.31 13.94
C SER A 53 13.69 10.06 13.42
N LEU A 54 12.96 9.10 13.99
CA LEU A 54 11.55 8.83 13.68
C LEU A 54 10.61 9.17 14.85
N LYS A 55 10.95 10.18 15.67
CA LYS A 55 9.93 10.87 16.48
C LYS A 55 9.03 11.70 15.55
N PRO A 56 7.74 11.37 15.35
CA PRO A 56 6.84 12.28 14.68
C PRO A 56 6.42 13.34 15.68
N GLU A 57 7.00 14.54 15.57
CA GLU A 57 6.54 15.70 16.32
C GLU A 57 5.28 16.28 15.68
N SER A 58 4.17 16.09 16.40
CA SER A 58 2.99 16.96 16.57
C SER A 58 2.43 17.77 15.39
N SER A 59 1.17 17.47 15.10
CA SER A 59 0.19 18.17 14.26
C SER A 59 -0.07 19.64 14.66
N PRO A 60 -0.92 20.35 13.88
CA PRO A 60 -2.05 21.04 14.49
C PRO A 60 -3.41 20.43 14.07
N PRO A 61 -4.44 20.55 14.93
CA PRO A 61 -5.74 19.90 14.74
C PRO A 61 -6.69 20.76 13.92
N VAL A 62 -7.37 20.18 12.93
CA VAL A 62 -8.58 20.76 12.35
C VAL A 62 -9.70 19.73 12.40
N ALA A 63 -10.74 20.10 13.11
CA ALA A 63 -11.91 19.30 13.45
C ALA A 63 -12.74 18.90 12.23
N ALA A 64 -13.18 17.64 12.18
CA ALA A 64 -14.53 17.28 11.71
C ALA A 64 -14.90 15.80 11.95
N LYS A 65 -15.79 15.60 12.92
CA LYS A 65 -16.95 14.67 12.96
C LYS A 65 -16.72 13.14 13.13
N LYS A 66 -17.04 12.70 14.36
CA LYS A 66 -17.68 11.45 14.92
C LYS A 66 -17.89 10.21 13.99
N PRO A 67 -17.75 8.96 14.51
CA PRO A 67 -17.60 7.77 13.66
C PRO A 67 -18.93 7.30 13.09
N GLU A 68 -19.01 7.23 11.77
CA GLU A 68 -20.05 6.45 11.10
C GLU A 68 -19.64 4.98 11.16
N ARG A 69 -20.44 4.20 11.90
CA ARG A 69 -20.36 2.74 11.88
C ARG A 69 -20.33 2.30 10.42
N PRO A 70 -19.38 1.45 9.98
CA PRO A 70 -19.41 0.98 8.62
C PRO A 70 -20.68 0.14 8.45
N ILE A 71 -21.68 0.71 7.78
CA ILE A 71 -22.69 -0.09 7.10
C ILE A 71 -21.87 -1.07 6.25
N PRO A 72 -22.03 -2.40 6.42
CA PRO A 72 -21.29 -3.34 5.59
C PRO A 72 -21.69 -3.07 4.15
N LYS A 73 -20.81 -2.42 3.40
CA LYS A 73 -20.96 -2.20 1.97
C LYS A 73 -20.95 -3.59 1.36
N VAL A 74 -22.13 -4.12 1.03
CA VAL A 74 -22.26 -5.45 0.40
C VAL A 74 -21.35 -5.44 -0.82
N GLY A 75 -20.34 -6.32 -0.81
CA GLY A 75 -19.39 -6.40 -1.89
C GLY A 75 -20.11 -6.80 -3.17
N ARG A 76 -19.63 -6.29 -4.31
CA ARG A 76 -20.24 -6.54 -5.62
C ARG A 76 -20.41 -8.05 -5.93
N ASN A 77 -19.61 -8.92 -5.32
CA ASN A 77 -19.66 -10.38 -5.49
C ASN A 77 -20.34 -11.15 -4.34
N ASP A 78 -20.71 -10.50 -3.24
CA ASP A 78 -21.36 -11.13 -2.09
C ASP A 78 -22.79 -11.58 -2.41
N PRO A 79 -23.37 -12.53 -1.65
CA PRO A 79 -24.78 -12.87 -1.76
C PRO A 79 -25.65 -11.62 -1.57
N CYS A 80 -26.65 -11.47 -2.46
CA CYS A 80 -27.50 -10.31 -2.46
C CYS A 80 -28.43 -10.33 -1.23
N PRO A 81 -28.53 -9.21 -0.47
CA PRO A 81 -29.31 -9.16 0.77
C PRO A 81 -30.82 -9.27 0.56
N CYS A 82 -31.31 -9.28 -0.69
CA CYS A 82 -32.71 -9.52 -1.02
C CYS A 82 -33.16 -10.99 -0.90
N GLY A 83 -32.27 -11.91 -0.50
CA GLY A 83 -32.61 -13.32 -0.29
C GLY A 83 -32.74 -14.14 -1.59
N SER A 84 -32.38 -13.58 -2.75
CA SER A 84 -32.50 -14.26 -4.05
C SER A 84 -31.47 -15.37 -4.30
N GLY A 85 -30.48 -15.54 -3.42
CA GLY A 85 -29.35 -16.47 -3.61
C GLY A 85 -28.35 -16.06 -4.70
N LYS A 86 -28.58 -14.95 -5.41
CA LYS A 86 -27.70 -14.43 -6.47
C LYS A 86 -26.64 -13.49 -5.91
N LYS A 87 -25.51 -13.32 -6.61
CA LYS A 87 -24.48 -12.31 -6.25
C LYS A 87 -25.04 -10.89 -6.43
N TYR A 88 -24.64 -9.94 -5.58
CA TYR A 88 -25.13 -8.56 -5.57
C TYR A 88 -25.08 -7.90 -6.97
N LYS A 89 -23.97 -8.02 -7.70
CA LYS A 89 -23.83 -7.51 -9.08
C LYS A 89 -24.79 -8.06 -10.11
N LYS A 90 -25.36 -9.24 -9.86
CA LYS A 90 -26.31 -9.92 -10.75
C LYS A 90 -27.76 -9.68 -10.33
N CYS A 91 -27.99 -8.88 -9.30
CA CYS A 91 -29.32 -8.63 -8.76
C CYS A 91 -29.59 -7.13 -8.59
N HIS A 92 -28.90 -6.45 -7.67
CA HIS A 92 -29.12 -5.03 -7.35
C HIS A 92 -27.91 -4.13 -7.61
N GLY A 93 -26.80 -4.70 -8.10
CA GLY A 93 -25.56 -3.96 -8.39
C GLY A 93 -25.37 -3.63 -9.88
N ALA A 94 -26.45 -3.27 -10.58
CA ALA A 94 -26.44 -2.81 -11.96
C ALA A 94 -25.69 -1.47 -12.07
#